data_AF-A0A401JA44-F1
#
_entry.id   AF-A0A401JA44-F1
#
_cell.length_a   1.000
_cell.length_b   1.000
_cell.length_c   1.000
_cell.angle_alpha   90.00
_cell.angle_beta   90.00
_cell.angle_gamma   90.00
#
_symmetry.space_group_name_H-M   'P 1'
#
loop_
_entity.id
_entity.type
_entity.pdbx_description
1 polymer ?
#
loop_
_entity_poly.entity_id
_entity_poly.type
_entity_poly.pdbx_seq_one_letter_code
_entity_poly.pdbx_strand_id
1 'polypeptide(L)'
;MKKSILIIAIGTLFAASAAQADWQDLLKEELRKQVAPQQTELRQTNPGEAGNSTSTQDNTAATVLGAFSKTSTDDEIRIGRQIAGDLLGAAPLVPDPKLQRYVNEVGRWVALQSDRPDLPWHFGVIDTTDINAFAAPGGYVFVTKGLYQKLNSEAELAGVLAHEISHVVHKDQLKILQQTQLLNLGAQYLGKQAKDQAAVQKLIGSGAEIVARGLDKNAEFAADRMGVVLAARAGYEPYGLPAVLEEIGHTAPNDSRVALLFKTHPAPAERLSRLGDAIGTRFDNLAPGKEVKDRFYRIR
;
A
#
# COMPACT_ATOMS: atom_id res chain seq x y z
N MET A 1 24.04 61.25 -8.77
CA MET A 1 23.49 60.48 -9.91
C MET A 1 23.27 59.05 -9.43
N LYS A 2 22.00 58.62 -9.23
CA LYS A 2 21.31 57.54 -9.99
C LYS A 2 22.09 56.20 -10.00
N LYS A 3 21.62 55.04 -9.52
CA LYS A 3 20.28 54.48 -9.26
C LYS A 3 20.36 53.30 -8.27
N SER A 4 19.27 53.08 -7.56
CA SER A 4 18.96 51.97 -6.65
C SER A 4 18.77 50.62 -7.37
N ILE A 5 19.15 49.50 -6.74
CA ILE A 5 18.48 48.20 -6.90
C ILE A 5 18.27 47.59 -5.51
N LEU A 6 17.01 47.50 -5.14
CA LEU A 6 16.45 46.87 -3.96
C LEU A 6 16.26 45.38 -4.28
N ILE A 7 16.96 44.48 -3.59
CA ILE A 7 16.63 43.04 -3.61
C ILE A 7 15.98 42.73 -2.27
N ILE A 8 14.66 42.51 -2.32
CA ILE A 8 13.84 42.07 -1.20
C ILE A 8 14.14 40.57 -1.01
N ALA A 9 14.90 40.24 0.03
CA ALA A 9 15.01 38.87 0.52
C ALA A 9 13.78 38.56 1.38
N ILE A 10 12.76 37.93 0.78
CA ILE A 10 11.66 37.33 1.52
C ILE A 10 12.17 36.02 2.11
N GLY A 11 12.56 36.06 3.38
CA GLY A 11 12.75 34.86 4.19
C GLY A 11 11.38 34.31 4.60
N THR A 12 10.92 33.26 3.93
CA THR A 12 9.86 32.39 4.47
C THR A 12 10.51 31.29 5.29
N LEU A 13 10.43 31.43 6.61
CA LEU A 13 10.57 30.34 7.57
C LEU A 13 9.55 29.25 7.23
N PHE A 14 9.99 28.07 6.78
CA PHE A 14 9.17 26.86 6.85
C PHE A 14 9.45 26.17 8.18
N ALA A 15 8.59 26.47 9.15
CA ALA A 15 8.43 25.65 10.36
C ALA A 15 7.71 24.35 9.96
N ALA A 16 8.47 23.29 9.73
CA ALA A 16 7.96 21.93 9.57
C ALA A 16 8.69 21.00 10.55
N SER A 17 8.53 21.23 11.86
CA SER A 17 9.17 20.38 12.88
C SER A 17 8.25 19.89 14.00
N ALA A 18 6.92 20.02 13.89
CA ALA A 18 5.99 19.55 14.92
C ALA A 18 5.09 18.37 14.48
N ALA A 19 4.65 18.33 13.22
CA ALA A 19 3.59 17.40 12.78
C ALA A 19 3.97 15.91 12.70
N GLN A 20 5.23 15.52 12.94
CA GLN A 20 5.72 14.15 12.75
C GLN A 20 5.92 13.36 14.05
N ALA A 21 6.09 14.05 15.20
CA ALA A 21 6.02 13.42 16.51
C ALA A 21 4.55 13.23 16.95
N ASP A 22 3.65 14.09 16.47
CA ASP A 22 2.20 14.03 16.73
C ASP A 22 1.48 12.85 16.06
N TRP A 23 2.05 12.16 15.08
CA TRP A 23 1.29 11.18 14.30
C TRP A 23 0.91 9.92 15.11
N GLN A 24 1.82 9.43 15.96
CA GLN A 24 1.52 8.29 16.84
C GLN A 24 0.48 8.67 17.90
N ASP A 25 0.53 9.90 18.41
CA ASP A 25 -0.39 10.37 19.44
C ASP A 25 -1.76 10.75 18.84
N LEU A 26 -1.79 11.30 17.62
CA LEU A 26 -3.02 11.51 16.83
C LEU A 26 -3.71 10.18 16.50
N LEU A 27 -2.95 9.14 16.15
CA LEU A 27 -3.49 7.79 15.96
C LEU A 27 -4.06 7.23 17.26
N LYS A 28 -3.32 7.32 18.36
CA LYS A 28 -3.79 6.84 19.68
C LYS A 28 -5.02 7.60 20.16
N GLU A 29 -5.08 8.91 19.94
CA GLU A 29 -6.19 9.75 20.37
C GLU A 29 -7.45 9.52 19.51
N GLU A 30 -7.29 9.33 18.21
CA GLU A 30 -8.40 8.96 17.31
C GLU A 30 -8.95 7.56 17.63
N LEU A 31 -8.06 6.59 17.91
CA LEU A 31 -8.47 5.26 18.37
C LEU A 31 -9.24 5.32 19.70
N ARG A 32 -8.85 6.21 20.62
CA ARG A 32 -9.60 6.43 21.88
C ARG A 32 -10.99 7.01 21.65
N LYS A 33 -11.16 7.93 20.70
CA LYS A 33 -12.45 8.55 20.38
C LYS A 33 -13.46 7.55 19.78
N GLN A 34 -12.98 6.55 19.07
CA GLN A 34 -13.83 5.52 18.44
C GLN A 34 -14.24 4.38 19.40
N VAL A 35 -13.54 4.20 20.52
CA VAL A 35 -13.87 3.20 21.57
C VAL A 35 -14.84 3.76 22.61
N ALA A 36 -15.09 5.08 22.62
CA ALA A 36 -16.14 5.65 23.47
C ALA A 36 -17.53 5.19 22.97
N PRO A 37 -18.38 4.61 23.83
CA PRO A 37 -19.68 4.11 23.40
C PRO A 37 -20.56 5.28 22.94
N GLN A 38 -20.80 5.39 21.64
CA GLN A 38 -21.85 6.27 21.12
C GLN A 38 -23.21 5.70 21.54
N GLN A 39 -23.92 6.45 22.38
CA GLN A 39 -25.32 6.19 22.70
C GLN A 39 -26.16 6.39 21.44
N THR A 40 -26.77 5.31 20.97
CA THR A 40 -27.67 5.29 19.81
C THR A 40 -29.01 5.92 20.17
N GLU A 41 -29.33 7.11 19.65
CA GLU A 41 -30.71 7.61 19.62
C GLU A 41 -31.46 6.98 18.44
N LEU A 42 -32.38 6.07 18.78
CA LEU A 42 -33.29 5.41 17.84
C LEU A 42 -34.41 6.38 17.42
N ARG A 43 -34.41 6.79 16.15
CA ARG A 43 -35.52 7.54 15.55
C ARG A 43 -36.54 6.56 14.95
N GLN A 44 -37.73 6.52 15.54
CA GLN A 44 -38.86 5.72 15.08
C GLN A 44 -39.46 6.30 13.79
N THR A 45 -39.75 5.46 12.79
CA THR A 45 -40.64 5.79 11.68
C THR A 45 -41.68 4.67 11.49
N ASN A 46 -42.95 5.06 11.49
CA ASN A 46 -44.12 4.18 11.38
C ASN A 46 -44.31 3.56 9.98
N PRO A 47 -45.03 2.42 9.87
CA PRO A 47 -45.25 1.71 8.62
C PRO A 47 -46.55 2.14 7.93
N GLY A 48 -46.48 2.36 6.62
CA GLY A 48 -47.66 2.55 5.78
C GLY A 48 -47.29 2.83 4.34
N GLU A 49 -47.33 1.80 3.51
CA GLU A 49 -48.03 1.77 2.21
C GLU A 49 -47.56 0.57 1.37
N ALA A 50 -48.48 -0.35 1.13
CA ALA A 50 -48.35 -1.44 0.18
C ALA A 50 -48.81 -0.93 -1.19
N GLY A 51 -48.04 -1.22 -2.25
CA GLY A 51 -48.52 -0.93 -3.60
C GLY A 51 -47.52 -1.20 -4.72
N ASN A 52 -47.64 -2.40 -5.27
CA ASN A 52 -47.51 -2.73 -6.68
C ASN A 52 -46.16 -3.26 -7.22
N SER A 53 -46.23 -4.54 -7.56
CA SER A 53 -45.29 -5.32 -8.35
C SER A 53 -45.26 -4.86 -9.80
N THR A 54 -44.08 -4.59 -10.34
CA THR A 54 -43.82 -4.74 -11.77
C THR A 54 -42.53 -5.52 -11.93
N SER A 55 -42.64 -6.61 -12.68
CA SER A 55 -41.59 -7.55 -13.01
C SER A 55 -40.52 -6.91 -13.89
N THR A 56 -39.34 -6.73 -13.34
CA THR A 56 -38.08 -6.67 -14.10
C THR A 56 -37.14 -7.72 -13.51
N GLN A 57 -36.95 -8.81 -14.25
CA GLN A 57 -35.79 -9.70 -14.07
C GLN A 57 -34.54 -8.94 -14.54
N ASP A 58 -34.14 -7.91 -13.80
CA ASP A 58 -32.94 -7.14 -14.06
C ASP A 58 -31.84 -7.55 -13.08
N ASN A 59 -30.96 -8.42 -13.56
CA ASN A 59 -29.55 -8.55 -13.19
C ASN A 59 -29.16 -8.12 -11.77
N THR A 60 -29.79 -8.70 -10.74
CA THR A 60 -29.47 -8.41 -9.34
C THR A 60 -28.01 -8.67 -9.02
N ALA A 61 -27.40 -9.69 -9.63
CA ALA A 61 -25.96 -9.93 -9.55
C ALA A 61 -25.13 -8.78 -10.12
N ALA A 62 -25.50 -8.19 -11.27
CA ALA A 62 -24.78 -7.07 -11.86
C ALA A 62 -24.98 -5.76 -11.09
N THR A 63 -26.18 -5.53 -10.53
CA THR A 63 -26.47 -4.38 -9.65
C THR A 63 -25.74 -4.49 -8.31
N VAL A 64 -25.68 -5.69 -7.74
CA VAL A 64 -24.91 -5.99 -6.52
C VAL A 64 -23.41 -5.86 -6.79
N LEU A 65 -22.90 -6.43 -7.90
CA LEU A 65 -21.50 -6.25 -8.35
C LEU A 65 -21.17 -4.77 -8.64
N GLY A 66 -22.12 -4.02 -9.20
CA GLY A 66 -21.99 -2.59 -9.49
C GLY A 66 -22.02 -1.70 -8.24
N ALA A 67 -22.73 -2.10 -7.19
CA ALA A 67 -22.70 -1.44 -5.89
C ALA A 67 -21.40 -1.71 -5.12
N PHE A 68 -20.77 -2.88 -5.33
CA PHE A 68 -19.46 -3.21 -4.76
C PHE A 68 -18.27 -2.64 -5.55
N SER A 69 -18.47 -2.19 -6.79
CA SER A 69 -17.37 -1.70 -7.65
C SER A 69 -16.93 -0.26 -7.38
N LYS A 70 -17.69 0.51 -6.60
CA LYS A 70 -17.36 1.90 -6.27
C LYS A 70 -16.99 2.08 -4.80
N THR A 71 -15.94 1.39 -4.35
CA THR A 71 -15.23 1.83 -3.14
C THR A 71 -14.68 3.23 -3.43
N SER A 72 -15.18 4.24 -2.70
CA SER A 72 -14.70 5.61 -2.84
C SER A 72 -13.23 5.71 -2.40
N THR A 73 -12.50 6.74 -2.84
CA THR A 73 -11.12 6.97 -2.36
C THR A 73 -11.10 7.16 -0.83
N ASP A 74 -12.13 7.77 -0.25
CA ASP A 74 -12.22 7.95 1.21
C ASP A 74 -12.42 6.61 1.94
N ASP A 75 -13.24 5.71 1.38
CA ASP A 75 -13.39 4.35 1.90
C ASP A 75 -12.08 3.56 1.80
N GLU A 76 -11.37 3.72 0.67
CA GLU A 76 -10.06 3.11 0.47
C GLU A 76 -9.05 3.56 1.54
N ILE A 77 -8.99 4.87 1.83
CA ILE A 77 -8.13 5.44 2.87
C ILE A 77 -8.50 4.91 4.26
N ARG A 78 -9.81 4.81 4.56
CA ARG A 78 -10.30 4.29 5.84
C ARG A 78 -9.95 2.81 6.02
N ILE A 79 -10.16 1.98 5.00
CA ILE A 79 -9.80 0.56 4.99
C ILE A 79 -8.28 0.41 5.16
N GLY A 80 -7.51 1.17 4.39
CA GLY A 80 -6.06 1.24 4.48
C GLY A 80 -5.54 1.53 5.88
N ARG A 81 -6.10 2.56 6.52
CA ARG A 81 -5.74 2.97 7.88
C ARG A 81 -5.96 1.84 8.88
N GLN A 82 -7.08 1.12 8.79
CA GLN A 82 -7.35 -0.02 9.67
C GLN A 82 -6.32 -1.13 9.46
N ILE A 83 -6.07 -1.50 8.20
CA ILE A 83 -5.11 -2.58 7.86
C ILE A 83 -3.70 -2.20 8.33
N ALA A 84 -3.28 -0.96 8.11
CA ALA A 84 -2.01 -0.44 8.57
C ALA A 84 -1.92 -0.44 10.11
N GLY A 85 -3.00 -0.06 10.81
CA GLY A 85 -3.08 -0.12 12.27
C GLY A 85 -2.91 -1.54 12.81
N ASP A 86 -3.60 -2.51 12.21
CA ASP A 86 -3.48 -3.92 12.60
C ASP A 86 -2.07 -4.46 12.36
N LEU A 87 -1.46 -4.12 11.22
CA LEU A 87 -0.08 -4.50 10.90
C LEU A 87 0.90 -3.91 11.91
N LEU A 88 0.78 -2.61 12.23
CA LEU A 88 1.64 -1.93 13.19
C LEU A 88 1.41 -2.36 14.64
N GLY A 89 0.22 -2.87 14.95
CA GLY A 89 -0.08 -3.52 16.23
C GLY A 89 0.63 -4.88 16.38
N ALA A 90 0.81 -5.61 15.27
CA ALA A 90 1.52 -6.88 15.25
C ALA A 90 3.04 -6.72 15.18
N ALA A 91 3.53 -5.77 14.38
CA ALA A 91 4.95 -5.46 14.21
C ALA A 91 5.14 -3.94 14.19
N PRO A 92 5.74 -3.33 15.23
CA PRO A 92 5.90 -1.88 15.30
C PRO A 92 6.89 -1.36 14.26
N LEU A 93 6.93 -0.05 14.04
CA LEU A 93 7.98 0.58 13.25
C LEU A 93 9.34 0.47 13.95
N VAL A 94 10.42 0.39 13.17
CA VAL A 94 11.78 0.54 13.69
C VAL A 94 11.87 1.89 14.42
N PRO A 95 12.35 1.94 15.68
CA PRO A 95 12.40 3.15 16.50
C PRO A 95 13.53 4.09 16.08
N ASP A 96 13.55 4.48 14.81
CA ASP A 96 14.50 5.39 14.19
C ASP A 96 13.76 6.46 13.37
N PRO A 97 13.49 7.64 13.96
CA PRO A 97 12.77 8.71 13.27
C PRO A 97 13.47 9.21 12.00
N LYS A 98 14.80 9.07 11.88
CA LYS A 98 15.54 9.49 10.69
C LYS A 98 15.31 8.50 9.55
N LEU A 99 15.35 7.20 9.84
CA LEU A 99 14.98 6.15 8.89
C LEU A 99 13.55 6.34 8.38
N GLN A 100 12.58 6.54 9.29
CA GLN A 100 11.18 6.68 8.89
C GLN A 100 10.98 7.92 8.00
N ARG A 101 11.65 9.05 8.32
CA ARG A 101 11.63 10.25 7.48
C ARG A 101 12.22 9.99 6.10
N TYR A 102 13.41 9.39 6.04
CA TYR A 102 14.10 9.09 4.79
C TYR A 102 13.26 8.21 3.87
N VAL A 103 12.68 7.11 4.38
CA VAL A 103 11.83 6.21 3.59
C VAL A 103 10.55 6.91 3.12
N ASN A 104 9.97 7.82 3.93
CA ASN A 104 8.85 8.65 3.48
C ASN A 104 9.22 9.62 2.37
N GLU A 105 10.41 10.22 2.43
CA GLU A 105 10.88 11.14 1.38
C GLU A 105 11.06 10.42 0.05
N VAL A 106 11.75 9.27 0.05
CA VAL A 106 11.95 8.42 -1.14
C VAL A 106 10.61 7.93 -1.68
N GLY A 107 9.78 7.33 -0.83
CA GLY A 107 8.49 6.78 -1.25
C GLY A 107 7.54 7.84 -1.83
N ARG A 108 7.43 9.01 -1.20
CA ARG A 108 6.60 10.11 -1.71
C ARG A 108 7.11 10.64 -3.03
N TRP A 109 8.43 10.77 -3.19
CA TRP A 109 9.03 11.19 -4.46
C TRP A 109 8.66 10.25 -5.62
N VAL A 110 8.72 8.94 -5.38
CA VAL A 110 8.29 7.92 -6.36
C VAL A 110 6.77 7.99 -6.60
N ALA A 111 5.97 8.11 -5.54
CA ALA A 111 4.52 8.14 -5.64
C ALA A 111 3.98 9.35 -6.44
N LEU A 112 4.68 10.48 -6.41
CA LEU A 112 4.37 11.65 -7.26
C LEU A 112 4.45 11.36 -8.77
N GLN A 113 5.12 10.28 -9.17
CA GLN A 113 5.23 9.86 -10.58
C GLN A 113 4.15 8.86 -11.01
N SER A 114 3.30 8.46 -10.07
CA SER A 114 2.19 7.53 -10.28
C SER A 114 0.95 8.22 -10.81
N ASP A 115 -0.05 7.43 -11.20
CA ASP A 115 -1.36 7.94 -11.61
C ASP A 115 -2.26 8.36 -10.42
N ARG A 116 -1.76 8.27 -9.18
CA ARG A 116 -2.46 8.68 -7.95
C ARG A 116 -1.56 9.50 -7.01
N PRO A 117 -0.96 10.62 -7.47
CA PRO A 117 -0.03 11.42 -6.68
C PRO A 117 -0.67 12.08 -5.45
N ASP A 118 -1.99 12.24 -5.47
CA ASP A 118 -2.84 12.96 -4.52
C ASP A 118 -3.38 12.09 -3.38
N LEU A 119 -3.08 10.78 -3.36
CA LEU A 119 -3.31 9.96 -2.17
C LEU A 119 -2.45 10.43 -0.97
N PRO A 120 -2.94 10.26 0.27
CA PRO A 120 -2.14 10.53 1.46
C PRO A 120 -1.10 9.43 1.66
N TRP A 121 -0.01 9.47 0.90
CA TRP A 121 1.01 8.43 0.95
C TRP A 121 1.80 8.43 2.27
N HIS A 122 1.89 7.24 2.86
CA HIS A 122 2.58 6.92 4.10
C HIS A 122 3.52 5.74 3.87
N PHE A 123 4.79 5.93 4.21
CA PHE A 123 5.79 4.88 4.12
C PHE A 123 6.38 4.56 5.48
N GLY A 124 6.93 3.37 5.66
CA GLY A 124 7.64 3.05 6.90
C GLY A 124 8.45 1.78 6.85
N VAL A 125 9.39 1.66 7.79
CA VAL A 125 10.14 0.43 8.02
C VAL A 125 9.63 -0.25 9.27
N ILE A 126 9.09 -1.47 9.12
CA ILE A 126 8.57 -2.27 10.22
C ILE A 126 9.67 -3.15 10.83
N ASP A 127 9.66 -3.27 12.16
CA ASP A 127 10.71 -3.90 12.95
C ASP A 127 10.55 -5.44 13.01
N THR A 128 10.70 -6.08 11.86
CA THR A 128 10.78 -7.54 11.72
C THR A 128 11.99 -7.95 10.88
N THR A 129 12.56 -9.12 11.21
CA THR A 129 13.67 -9.74 10.46
C THR A 129 13.21 -10.45 9.19
N ASP A 130 11.91 -10.58 8.97
CA ASP A 130 11.36 -11.11 7.72
C ASP A 130 11.82 -10.25 6.54
N ILE A 131 11.95 -10.85 5.36
CA ILE A 131 12.33 -10.18 4.12
C ILE A 131 11.04 -9.99 3.33
N ASN A 132 10.43 -8.80 3.40
CA ASN A 132 9.20 -8.50 2.70
C ASN A 132 8.96 -6.99 2.53
N ALA A 133 7.98 -6.66 1.70
CA ALA A 133 7.33 -5.36 1.63
C ALA A 133 5.82 -5.56 1.50
N PHE A 134 5.05 -4.53 1.86
CA PHE A 134 3.60 -4.62 1.91
C PHE A 134 2.95 -3.29 1.52
N ALA A 135 1.90 -3.37 0.72
CA ALA A 135 0.98 -2.28 0.48
C ALA A 135 -0.39 -2.53 1.13
N ALA A 136 -0.98 -1.47 1.66
CA ALA A 136 -2.39 -1.42 2.02
C ALA A 136 -3.09 -0.29 1.24
N PRO A 137 -4.41 -0.42 0.99
CA PRO A 137 -5.16 0.55 0.21
C PRO A 137 -5.00 2.00 0.73
N GLY A 138 -5.17 3.00 -0.13
CA GLY A 138 -5.22 4.39 0.32
C GLY A 138 -3.85 5.00 0.64
N GLY A 139 -2.77 4.34 0.24
CA GLY A 139 -1.43 4.93 0.20
C GLY A 139 -0.50 4.50 1.33
N TYR A 140 -0.73 3.36 2.00
CA TYR A 140 0.18 2.87 3.04
C TYR A 140 1.11 1.81 2.47
N VAL A 141 2.42 2.01 2.60
CA VAL A 141 3.45 1.09 2.10
C VAL A 141 4.51 0.86 3.18
N PHE A 142 4.86 -0.39 3.42
CA PHE A 142 5.83 -0.76 4.45
C PHE A 142 6.91 -1.67 3.87
N VAL A 143 8.14 -1.48 4.31
CA VAL A 143 9.27 -2.37 4.02
C VAL A 143 9.71 -2.98 5.35
N THR A 144 10.03 -4.27 5.38
CA THR A 144 10.55 -4.88 6.60
C THR A 144 12.00 -4.48 6.85
N LYS A 145 12.43 -4.43 8.12
CA LYS A 145 13.84 -4.22 8.48
C LYS A 145 14.73 -5.29 7.82
N GLY A 146 14.28 -6.54 7.75
CA GLY A 146 15.01 -7.63 7.10
C GLY A 146 15.24 -7.42 5.59
N LEU A 147 14.24 -6.93 4.85
CA LEU A 147 14.44 -6.57 3.44
C LEU A 147 15.31 -5.32 3.32
N TYR A 148 15.04 -4.28 4.13
CA TYR A 148 15.79 -3.03 4.10
C TYR A 148 17.30 -3.24 4.29
N GLN A 149 17.70 -4.16 5.17
CA GLN A 149 19.11 -4.50 5.43
C GLN A 149 19.81 -5.17 4.24
N LYS A 150 19.06 -5.77 3.31
CA LYS A 150 19.62 -6.38 2.09
C LYS A 150 19.83 -5.38 0.95
N LEU A 151 19.16 -4.24 0.99
CA LEU A 151 19.26 -3.22 -0.05
C LEU A 151 20.65 -2.56 -0.02
N ASN A 152 21.20 -2.28 -1.20
CA ASN A 152 22.53 -1.69 -1.36
C ASN A 152 22.51 -0.22 -1.80
N SER A 153 21.36 0.29 -2.23
CA SER A 153 21.22 1.62 -2.80
C SER A 153 19.82 2.19 -2.58
N GLU A 154 19.68 3.51 -2.71
CA GLU A 154 18.36 4.16 -2.68
C GLU A 154 17.53 3.80 -3.92
N ALA A 155 18.15 3.51 -5.06
CA ALA A 155 17.44 3.01 -6.23
C ALA A 155 16.80 1.64 -6.01
N GLU A 156 17.46 0.72 -5.29
CA GLU A 156 16.85 -0.56 -4.90
C GLU A 156 15.65 -0.35 -3.98
N LEU A 157 15.77 0.55 -2.99
CA LEU A 157 14.64 0.94 -2.14
C LEU A 157 13.50 1.54 -2.99
N ALA A 158 13.82 2.48 -3.88
CA ALA A 158 12.85 3.10 -4.76
C ALA A 158 12.15 2.06 -5.66
N GLY A 159 12.88 1.06 -6.15
CA GLY A 159 12.31 -0.05 -6.93
C GLY A 159 11.30 -0.88 -6.13
N VAL A 160 11.64 -1.26 -4.89
CA VAL A 160 10.71 -1.96 -3.98
C VAL A 160 9.48 -1.10 -3.68
N LEU A 161 9.67 0.16 -3.31
CA LEU A 161 8.56 1.07 -3.02
C LEU A 161 7.69 1.31 -4.26
N ALA A 162 8.28 1.43 -5.44
CA ALA A 162 7.57 1.60 -6.70
C ALA A 162 6.69 0.38 -7.04
N HIS A 163 7.17 -0.82 -6.75
CA HIS A 163 6.38 -2.05 -6.88
C HIS A 163 5.16 -2.01 -5.96
N GLU A 164 5.33 -1.71 -4.67
CA GLU A 164 4.23 -1.60 -3.71
C GLU A 164 3.24 -0.47 -4.05
N ILE A 165 3.73 0.69 -4.50
CA ILE A 165 2.91 1.79 -5.01
C ILE A 165 2.04 1.31 -6.16
N SER A 166 2.59 0.47 -7.06
CA SER A 166 1.85 -0.07 -8.20
C SER A 166 0.65 -0.91 -7.76
N HIS A 167 0.76 -1.70 -6.69
CA HIS A 167 -0.39 -2.44 -6.14
C HIS A 167 -1.50 -1.52 -5.62
N VAL A 168 -1.14 -0.44 -4.94
CA VAL A 168 -2.12 0.56 -4.45
C VAL A 168 -2.79 1.28 -5.63
N VAL A 169 -2.02 1.64 -6.67
CA VAL A 169 -2.54 2.27 -7.89
C VAL A 169 -3.51 1.33 -8.62
N HIS A 170 -3.14 0.06 -8.77
CA HIS A 170 -3.98 -0.97 -9.39
C HIS A 170 -5.14 -1.43 -8.51
N LYS A 171 -5.17 -1.03 -7.23
CA LYS A 171 -6.16 -1.42 -6.21
C LYS A 171 -6.21 -2.93 -5.96
N ASP A 172 -5.08 -3.62 -6.01
CA ASP A 172 -5.06 -5.09 -5.99
C ASP A 172 -5.56 -5.67 -4.65
N GLN A 173 -5.17 -5.06 -3.52
CA GLN A 173 -5.65 -5.46 -2.19
C GLN A 173 -7.16 -5.25 -2.04
N LEU A 174 -7.72 -4.19 -2.65
CA LEU A 174 -9.17 -3.98 -2.66
C LEU A 174 -9.89 -5.07 -3.47
N LYS A 175 -9.32 -5.52 -4.60
CA LYS A 175 -9.91 -6.62 -5.39
C LYS A 175 -9.96 -7.91 -4.57
N ILE A 176 -8.91 -8.23 -3.81
CA ILE A 176 -8.91 -9.39 -2.90
C ILE A 176 -10.00 -9.26 -1.83
N LEU A 177 -10.14 -8.07 -1.25
CA LEU A 177 -11.17 -7.80 -0.24
C LEU A 177 -12.58 -7.99 -0.82
N GLN A 178 -12.83 -7.45 -2.01
CA GLN A 178 -14.11 -7.57 -2.71
C GLN A 178 -14.43 -9.04 -3.06
N GLN A 179 -13.44 -9.79 -3.57
CA GLN A 179 -13.60 -11.22 -3.86
C GLN A 179 -13.93 -12.02 -2.59
N THR A 180 -13.23 -11.73 -1.49
CA THR A 180 -13.49 -12.39 -0.21
C THR A 180 -14.92 -12.10 0.24
N GLN A 181 -15.35 -10.83 0.24
CA GLN A 181 -16.72 -10.44 0.60
C GLN A 181 -17.77 -11.12 -0.27
N LEU A 182 -17.55 -11.19 -1.59
CA LEU A 182 -18.46 -11.85 -2.52
C LEU A 182 -18.60 -13.36 -2.24
N LEU A 183 -17.49 -14.04 -1.97
CA LEU A 183 -17.50 -15.47 -1.62
C LEU A 183 -18.29 -15.73 -0.33
N ASN A 184 -18.16 -14.87 0.68
CA ASN A 184 -18.91 -15.01 1.93
C ASN A 184 -20.40 -14.80 1.74
N LEU A 185 -20.79 -13.78 0.96
CA LEU A 185 -22.19 -13.56 0.62
C LEU A 185 -22.74 -14.77 -0.15
N GLY A 186 -22.00 -15.27 -1.14
CA GLY A 186 -22.39 -16.50 -1.86
C GLY A 186 -22.57 -17.71 -0.94
N ALA A 187 -21.68 -17.90 0.04
CA ALA A 187 -21.80 -18.96 1.04
C ALA A 187 -23.01 -18.79 1.98
N GLN A 188 -23.36 -17.54 2.33
CA GLN A 188 -24.56 -17.21 3.09
C GLN A 188 -25.84 -17.51 2.27
N TYR A 189 -25.85 -17.16 0.99
CA TYR A 189 -26.97 -17.42 0.08
C TYR A 189 -27.14 -18.92 -0.25
N LEU A 190 -26.05 -19.69 -0.31
CA LEU A 190 -26.08 -21.15 -0.54
C LEU A 190 -26.40 -21.99 0.72
N GLY A 191 -26.85 -21.37 1.81
CA GLY A 191 -27.51 -22.08 2.90
C GLY A 191 -26.68 -22.38 4.15
N LYS A 192 -25.48 -21.79 4.33
CA LYS A 192 -24.87 -21.70 5.65
C LYS A 192 -25.26 -20.37 6.28
N GLN A 193 -26.24 -20.39 7.18
CA GLN A 193 -26.64 -19.24 7.99
C GLN A 193 -25.42 -18.67 8.75
N ALA A 194 -24.77 -17.66 8.19
CA ALA A 194 -23.97 -16.71 8.96
C ALA A 194 -24.75 -15.40 8.97
N LYS A 195 -25.75 -15.33 9.84
CA LYS A 195 -26.65 -14.19 10.06
C LYS A 195 -26.01 -13.08 10.92
N ASP A 196 -24.70 -12.94 10.87
CA ASP A 196 -23.99 -11.95 11.68
C ASP A 196 -23.23 -10.95 10.80
N GLN A 197 -23.66 -9.69 10.80
CA GLN A 197 -22.82 -8.58 10.32
C GLN A 197 -21.49 -8.52 11.09
N ALA A 198 -21.48 -8.98 12.35
CA ALA A 198 -20.26 -9.17 13.13
C ALA A 198 -19.27 -10.18 12.50
N ALA A 199 -19.75 -11.14 11.70
CA ALA A 199 -18.90 -12.10 11.01
C ALA A 199 -18.14 -11.46 9.84
N VAL A 200 -18.69 -10.43 9.19
CA VAL A 200 -17.98 -9.67 8.15
C VAL A 200 -16.87 -8.82 8.77
N GLN A 201 -17.13 -8.18 9.92
CA GLN A 201 -16.11 -7.48 10.71
C GLN A 201 -15.00 -8.42 11.19
N LYS A 202 -15.37 -9.64 11.59
CA LYS A 202 -14.45 -10.69 12.05
C LYS A 202 -13.66 -11.35 10.91
N LEU A 203 -14.14 -11.25 9.66
CA LEU A 203 -13.45 -11.76 8.47
C LEU A 203 -12.50 -10.74 7.83
N ILE A 204 -12.63 -9.45 8.20
CA ILE A 204 -11.52 -8.47 8.21
C ILE A 204 -10.62 -8.79 9.43
N GLY A 205 -10.44 -10.08 9.72
CA GLY A 205 -9.78 -10.60 10.91
C GLY A 205 -8.29 -10.40 10.78
N SER A 206 -7.81 -9.29 11.31
CA SER A 206 -6.45 -8.76 11.18
C SER A 206 -6.10 -8.35 9.74
N GLY A 207 -5.88 -7.06 9.50
CA GLY A 207 -5.28 -6.56 8.26
C GLY A 207 -4.00 -7.30 7.86
N ALA A 208 -3.28 -7.87 8.84
CA ALA A 208 -2.16 -8.77 8.62
C ALA A 208 -2.52 -10.00 7.76
N GLU A 209 -3.71 -10.60 7.93
CA GLU A 209 -4.12 -11.74 7.10
C GLU A 209 -4.35 -11.33 5.64
N ILE A 210 -4.94 -10.16 5.41
CA ILE A 210 -5.20 -9.63 4.06
C ILE A 210 -3.88 -9.39 3.33
N VAL A 211 -2.93 -8.76 4.01
CA VAL A 211 -1.58 -8.50 3.51
C VAL A 211 -0.79 -9.81 3.30
N ALA A 212 -1.09 -10.85 4.07
CA ALA A 212 -0.48 -12.18 3.97
C ALA A 212 -1.13 -13.11 2.93
N ARG A 213 -2.14 -12.64 2.18
CA ARG A 213 -2.76 -13.38 1.08
C ARG A 213 -2.02 -13.10 -0.21
N GLY A 214 -1.81 -14.15 -1.00
CA GLY A 214 -1.18 -14.02 -2.31
C GLY A 214 -2.04 -13.22 -3.29
N LEU A 215 -1.36 -12.40 -4.06
CA LEU A 215 -1.94 -11.65 -5.16
C LEU A 215 -1.99 -12.50 -6.44
N ASP A 216 -2.82 -12.09 -7.39
CA ASP A 216 -2.83 -12.72 -8.71
C ASP A 216 -1.47 -12.55 -9.40
N LYS A 217 -0.94 -13.61 -10.01
CA LYS A 217 0.38 -13.55 -10.67
C LYS A 217 0.48 -12.46 -11.73
N ASN A 218 -0.61 -12.14 -12.42
CA ASN A 218 -0.59 -11.08 -13.43
C ASN A 218 -0.57 -9.69 -12.79
N ALA A 219 -1.13 -9.53 -11.59
CA ALA A 219 -1.02 -8.30 -10.81
C ALA A 219 0.43 -8.04 -10.42
N GLU A 220 1.14 -9.09 -9.98
CA GLU A 220 2.58 -9.05 -9.67
C GLU A 220 3.43 -8.63 -10.88
N PHE A 221 3.23 -9.27 -12.03
CA PHE A 221 3.95 -8.91 -13.25
C PHE A 221 3.60 -7.50 -13.73
N ALA A 222 2.36 -7.03 -13.50
CA ALA A 222 1.97 -5.66 -13.81
C ALA A 222 2.64 -4.65 -12.86
N ALA A 223 2.70 -4.97 -11.57
CA ALA A 223 3.40 -4.17 -10.57
C ALA A 223 4.91 -4.12 -10.81
N ASP A 224 5.53 -5.21 -11.29
CA ASP A 224 6.93 -5.23 -11.71
C ASP A 224 7.21 -4.23 -12.84
N ARG A 225 6.40 -4.28 -13.90
CA ARG A 225 6.55 -3.38 -15.05
C ARG A 225 6.32 -1.94 -14.67
N MET A 226 5.26 -1.65 -13.91
CA MET A 226 4.97 -0.28 -13.47
C MET A 226 6.03 0.21 -12.48
N GLY A 227 6.51 -0.64 -11.57
CA GLY A 227 7.53 -0.30 -10.58
C GLY A 227 8.82 0.19 -11.22
N VAL A 228 9.33 -0.51 -12.24
CA VAL A 228 10.50 -0.06 -13.01
C VAL A 228 10.26 1.27 -13.71
N VAL A 229 9.07 1.47 -14.29
CA VAL A 229 8.70 2.75 -14.93
C VAL A 229 8.64 3.90 -13.92
N LEU A 230 8.04 3.69 -12.75
CA LEU A 230 7.92 4.71 -11.70
C LEU A 230 9.29 5.07 -11.12
N ALA A 231 10.15 4.08 -10.86
CA ALA A 231 11.52 4.32 -10.41
C ALA A 231 12.31 5.14 -11.44
N ALA A 232 12.22 4.78 -12.73
CA ALA A 232 12.87 5.53 -13.81
C ALA A 232 12.33 6.96 -13.95
N ARG A 233 11.01 7.16 -13.89
CA ARG A 233 10.38 8.50 -13.90
C ARG A 233 10.84 9.36 -12.73
N ALA A 234 11.08 8.74 -11.57
CA ALA A 234 11.61 9.40 -10.38
C ALA A 234 13.12 9.71 -10.49
N GLY A 235 13.79 9.29 -11.57
CA GLY A 235 15.21 9.52 -11.82
C GLY A 235 16.15 8.49 -11.18
N TYR A 236 15.60 7.41 -10.64
CA TYR A 236 16.38 6.29 -10.12
C TYR A 236 16.79 5.32 -11.22
N GLU A 237 17.81 4.52 -10.91
CA GLU A 237 18.24 3.40 -11.76
C GLU A 237 17.07 2.39 -11.94
N PRO A 238 16.51 2.21 -13.17
CA PRO A 238 15.42 1.29 -13.43
C PRO A 238 15.70 -0.16 -13.02
N TYR A 239 16.97 -0.59 -13.01
CA TYR A 239 17.34 -1.95 -12.63
C TYR A 239 17.39 -2.20 -11.11
N GLY A 240 16.99 -1.24 -10.27
CA GLY A 240 16.94 -1.40 -8.81
C GLY A 240 16.04 -2.55 -8.35
N LEU A 241 14.80 -2.66 -8.86
CA LEU A 241 13.90 -3.77 -8.51
C LEU A 241 14.44 -5.13 -9.01
N PRO A 242 14.89 -5.28 -10.28
CA PRO A 242 15.60 -6.48 -10.73
C PRO A 242 16.75 -6.92 -9.80
N ALA A 243 17.61 -6.00 -9.36
CA ALA A 243 18.70 -6.31 -8.45
C ALA A 243 18.20 -6.87 -7.10
N VAL A 244 17.12 -6.31 -6.56
CA VAL A 244 16.50 -6.83 -5.32
C VAL A 244 15.90 -8.22 -5.53
N LEU A 245 15.23 -8.47 -6.66
CA LEU A 245 14.69 -9.80 -6.97
C LEU A 245 15.78 -10.86 -7.11
N GLU A 246 16.92 -10.51 -7.72
CA GLU A 246 18.10 -11.38 -7.80
C GLU A 246 18.64 -11.69 -6.40
N GLU A 247 18.83 -10.68 -5.55
CA GLU A 247 19.30 -10.84 -4.17
C GLU A 247 18.35 -11.71 -3.32
N ILE A 248 17.03 -11.55 -3.48
CA ILE A 248 16.04 -12.41 -2.83
C ILE A 248 16.13 -13.84 -3.38
N GLY A 249 16.38 -14.02 -4.67
CA GLY A 249 16.56 -15.31 -5.32
C GLY A 249 17.75 -16.13 -4.78
N HIS A 250 18.75 -15.48 -4.19
CA HIS A 250 19.85 -16.14 -3.49
C HIS A 250 19.47 -16.66 -2.09
N THR A 251 18.33 -16.25 -1.55
CA THR A 251 17.84 -16.75 -0.25
C THR A 251 17.18 -18.12 -0.43
N ALA A 252 17.54 -19.07 0.42
CA ALA A 252 17.02 -20.44 0.31
C ALA A 252 15.47 -20.46 0.42
N PRO A 253 14.76 -21.21 -0.44
CA PRO A 253 13.29 -21.25 -0.43
C PRO A 253 12.64 -21.68 0.89
N ASN A 254 13.39 -22.40 1.73
CA ASN A 254 12.97 -22.89 3.04
C ASN A 254 13.42 -22.00 4.21
N ASP A 255 14.09 -20.87 3.94
CA ASP A 255 14.42 -19.88 4.98
C ASP A 255 13.12 -19.24 5.50
N SER A 256 12.94 -19.26 6.82
CA SER A 256 11.71 -18.76 7.44
C SER A 256 11.49 -17.26 7.19
N ARG A 257 12.56 -16.49 6.96
CA ARG A 257 12.48 -15.04 6.72
C ARG A 257 11.79 -14.68 5.40
N VAL A 258 11.80 -15.57 4.41
CA VAL A 258 11.16 -15.38 3.09
C VAL A 258 9.84 -16.13 2.96
N ALA A 259 9.42 -16.87 3.99
CA ALA A 259 8.22 -17.71 3.94
C ALA A 259 6.96 -16.89 3.58
N LEU A 260 6.81 -15.69 4.15
CA LEU A 260 5.67 -14.82 3.85
C LEU A 260 5.78 -14.21 2.44
N LEU A 261 6.97 -13.84 2.00
CA LEU A 261 7.21 -13.29 0.67
C LEU A 261 6.86 -14.31 -0.41
N PHE A 262 7.34 -15.55 -0.32
CA PHE A 262 7.05 -16.60 -1.30
C PHE A 262 5.63 -17.16 -1.22
N LYS A 263 4.92 -16.90 -0.12
CA LYS A 263 3.47 -17.14 -0.05
C LYS A 263 2.67 -16.07 -0.80
N THR A 264 3.17 -14.83 -0.81
CA THR A 264 2.42 -13.68 -1.32
C THR A 264 2.76 -13.34 -2.76
N HIS A 265 4.00 -13.62 -3.19
CA HIS A 265 4.54 -13.27 -4.50
C HIS A 265 5.09 -14.52 -5.23
N PRO A 266 5.04 -14.56 -6.58
CA PRO A 266 5.69 -15.59 -7.38
C PRO A 266 7.20 -15.66 -7.16
N ALA A 267 7.81 -16.77 -7.55
CA ALA A 267 9.25 -16.96 -7.44
C ALA A 267 10.03 -15.85 -8.17
N PRO A 268 11.12 -15.31 -7.57
CA PRO A 268 11.89 -14.22 -8.17
C PRO A 268 12.39 -14.51 -9.58
N ALA A 269 12.80 -15.75 -9.87
CA ALA A 269 13.26 -16.14 -11.21
C ALA A 269 12.17 -16.01 -12.29
N GLU A 270 10.91 -16.35 -11.96
CA GLU A 270 9.78 -16.19 -12.89
C GLU A 270 9.52 -14.70 -13.15
N ARG A 271 9.54 -13.87 -12.09
CA ARG A 271 9.36 -12.42 -12.18
C ARG A 271 10.47 -11.76 -13.00
N LEU A 272 11.73 -12.10 -12.74
CA LEU A 272 12.89 -11.60 -13.50
C LEU A 272 12.79 -11.92 -14.98
N SER A 273 12.44 -13.16 -15.34
CA SER A 273 12.26 -13.54 -16.75
C SER A 273 11.15 -12.73 -17.41
N ARG A 274 9.96 -12.62 -16.78
CA ARG A 274 8.83 -11.85 -17.32
C ARG A 274 9.12 -10.36 -17.42
N LEU A 275 9.83 -9.81 -16.44
CA LEU A 275 10.22 -8.41 -16.42
C LEU A 275 11.27 -8.12 -17.49
N GLY A 276 12.26 -9.01 -17.67
CA GLY A 276 13.24 -8.94 -18.75
C GLY A 276 12.60 -8.90 -20.13
N ASP A 277 11.64 -9.79 -20.39
CA ASP A 277 10.88 -9.81 -21.66
C ASP A 277 10.10 -8.50 -21.89
N ALA A 278 9.53 -7.94 -20.83
CA ALA A 278 8.70 -6.73 -20.91
C ALA A 278 9.52 -5.45 -21.12
N ILE A 279 10.66 -5.35 -20.43
CA ILE A 279 11.59 -4.22 -20.52
C ILE A 279 12.34 -4.28 -21.86
N GLY A 280 12.87 -5.45 -22.23
CA GLY A 280 13.76 -5.60 -23.39
C GLY A 280 14.87 -4.54 -23.35
N THR A 281 15.01 -3.79 -24.45
CA THR A 281 16.00 -2.72 -24.61
C THR A 281 15.43 -1.31 -24.42
N ARG A 282 14.21 -1.19 -23.85
CA ARG A 282 13.49 0.09 -23.77
C ARG A 282 14.17 1.13 -22.87
N PHE A 283 14.98 0.68 -21.92
CA PHE A 283 15.71 1.54 -20.99
C PHE A 283 17.17 1.78 -21.41
N ASP A 284 17.71 0.99 -22.35
CA ASP A 284 19.12 1.06 -22.80
C ASP A 284 19.51 2.43 -23.37
N ASN A 285 18.54 3.14 -23.96
CA ASN A 285 18.76 4.46 -24.58
C ASN A 285 18.43 5.63 -23.64
N LEU A 286 17.99 5.36 -22.41
CA LEU A 286 17.78 6.41 -21.42
C LEU A 286 19.12 6.78 -20.79
N ALA A 287 19.24 8.03 -20.36
CA ALA A 287 20.35 8.42 -19.50
C ALA A 287 20.36 7.49 -18.27
N PRO A 288 21.53 6.99 -17.82
CA PRO A 288 21.60 6.11 -16.67
C PRO A 288 20.90 6.76 -15.47
N GLY A 289 20.01 6.02 -14.83
CA GLY A 289 19.40 6.47 -13.59
C GLY A 289 20.45 6.56 -12.49
N LYS A 290 20.07 7.14 -11.35
CA LYS A 290 20.99 7.24 -10.22
C LYS A 290 20.75 6.10 -9.24
N GLU A 291 21.79 5.36 -8.90
CA GLU A 291 21.75 4.40 -7.78
C GLU A 291 21.65 5.12 -6.42
N VAL A 292 22.28 6.30 -6.31
CA VAL A 292 22.29 7.15 -5.12
C VAL A 292 22.73 6.39 -3.84
N LYS A 293 23.85 5.67 -3.92
CA LYS A 293 24.41 4.88 -2.80
C LYS A 293 24.75 5.73 -1.58
N ASP A 294 25.28 6.94 -1.76
CA ASP A 294 25.75 7.80 -0.66
C ASP A 294 24.63 8.36 0.23
N ARG A 295 23.39 8.48 -0.30
CA ARG A 295 22.23 8.92 0.50
C ARG A 295 21.52 7.77 1.19
N PHE A 296 21.83 6.53 0.82
CA PHE A 296 21.11 5.37 1.33
C PHE A 296 21.33 5.23 2.85
N TYR A 297 20.27 5.49 3.61
CA TYR A 297 20.34 5.51 5.07
C TYR A 297 20.59 4.09 5.60
N ARG A 298 21.74 3.85 6.23
CA ARG A 298 22.06 2.55 6.83
C ARG A 298 21.59 2.51 8.29
N ILE A 299 20.81 1.49 8.62
CA ILE A 299 20.45 1.16 10.01
C ILE A 299 21.72 0.59 10.68
N ARG A 300 22.02 1.07 11.89
CA ARG A 300 23.16 0.59 12.69
C ARG A 300 22.83 -0.66 13.47
#